data_AF-D1AW54-F1
#
_entry.id   AF-D1AW54-F1
#
_cell.length_a   1.000
_cell.length_b   1.000
_cell.length_c   1.000
_cell.angle_alpha   90.00
_cell.angle_beta   90.00
_cell.angle_gamma   90.00
#
_symmetry.space_group_name_H-M   'P 1'
#
loop_
_entity.id
_entity.type
_entity.pdbx_description
1 polymer ?
#
loop_
_entity_poly.entity_id
_entity_poly.type
_entity_poly.pdbx_seq_one_letter_code
_entity_poly.pdbx_strand_id
1 'polypeptide(L)'
;MKTRKEKYENEKYFKKSEYMKDFEESFENIKIELKEISEKLFNLLPDKSINSEEKIERLARLIPESIMESEFSRTGRTKLNIIRRKLDYLVPNPNLNYFEKIDYLVSIANNLVPDKEKLIEKLEEIDDFRRTDNGRLFVSEESK
;
A
#
# COMPACT_ATOMS: atom_id res chain seq x y z
N MET A 1 -12.25 21.44 36.36
CA MET A 1 -11.40 20.73 35.38
C MET A 1 -12.27 19.64 34.79
N LYS A 2 -12.65 19.72 33.50
CA LYS A 2 -13.51 18.68 32.89
C LYS A 2 -12.77 17.34 32.94
N THR A 3 -13.45 16.27 33.34
CA THR A 3 -12.87 14.92 33.29
C THR A 3 -12.60 14.55 31.84
N ARG A 4 -11.63 13.64 31.57
CA ARG A 4 -11.36 13.16 30.20
C ARG A 4 -12.67 12.73 29.53
N LYS A 5 -13.51 11.99 30.24
CA LYS A 5 -14.82 11.50 29.77
C LYS A 5 -15.76 12.64 29.31
N GLU A 6 -15.89 13.71 30.09
CA GLU A 6 -16.73 14.87 29.76
C GLU A 6 -16.23 15.70 28.55
N LYS A 7 -14.93 15.61 28.23
CA LYS A 7 -14.36 16.25 27.04
C LYS A 7 -14.76 15.52 25.75
N TYR A 8 -14.85 14.19 25.79
CA TYR A 8 -15.06 13.35 24.60
C TYR A 8 -16.54 13.07 24.30
N GLU A 9 -17.44 13.11 25.29
CA GLU A 9 -18.89 12.95 25.06
C GLU A 9 -19.52 14.04 24.16
N ASN A 10 -18.81 15.16 23.96
CA ASN A 10 -19.26 16.28 23.13
C ASN A 10 -18.56 16.36 21.76
N GLU A 11 -17.66 15.43 21.43
CA GLU A 11 -16.94 15.43 20.16
C GLU A 11 -17.75 14.68 19.08
N LYS A 12 -18.01 15.35 17.95
CA LYS A 12 -18.71 14.77 16.81
C LYS A 12 -17.70 14.03 15.94
N TYR A 13 -17.73 12.70 15.98
CA TYR A 13 -16.84 11.86 15.17
C TYR A 13 -17.37 11.69 13.73
N PHE A 14 -16.44 11.70 12.79
CA PHE A 14 -16.69 11.46 11.36
C PHE A 14 -17.09 10.00 11.12
N LYS A 15 -18.28 9.79 10.57
CA LYS A 15 -18.79 8.48 10.15
C LYS A 15 -18.37 8.22 8.71
N LYS A 16 -18.11 6.96 8.37
CA LYS A 16 -17.80 6.55 6.98
C LYS A 16 -18.86 7.01 5.96
N SER A 17 -20.12 7.08 6.36
CA SER A 17 -21.24 7.57 5.55
C SER A 17 -21.19 9.08 5.27
N GLU A 18 -20.42 9.85 6.06
CA GLU A 18 -20.19 11.29 5.87
C GLU A 18 -19.03 11.55 4.90
N TYR A 19 -18.34 10.50 4.44
CA TYR A 19 -17.31 10.63 3.43
C TYR A 19 -17.91 10.81 2.04
N MET A 20 -17.78 12.02 1.53
CA MET A 20 -18.05 12.35 0.13
C MET A 20 -16.72 12.42 -0.61
N LYS A 21 -16.54 11.54 -1.60
CA LYS A 21 -15.39 11.61 -2.51
C LYS A 21 -15.65 12.73 -3.51
N ASP A 22 -14.71 13.66 -3.62
CA ASP A 22 -14.64 14.55 -4.76
C ASP A 22 -13.94 13.79 -5.90
N PHE A 23 -14.69 13.52 -6.97
CA PHE A 23 -14.18 12.78 -8.13
C PHE A 23 -13.74 13.73 -9.25
N GLU A 24 -13.85 15.04 -9.08
CA GLU A 24 -13.48 16.03 -10.09
C GLU A 24 -12.01 16.47 -10.00
N GLU A 25 -11.26 15.96 -9.02
CA GLU A 25 -9.86 16.32 -8.84
C GLU A 25 -8.98 15.86 -10.00
N SER A 26 -8.09 16.75 -10.47
CA SER A 26 -7.15 16.41 -11.54
C SER A 26 -6.11 15.39 -11.07
N PHE A 27 -5.70 14.51 -11.99
CA PHE A 27 -4.70 13.47 -11.71
C PHE A 27 -3.36 14.03 -11.19
N GLU A 28 -2.97 15.22 -11.65
CA GLU A 28 -1.73 15.86 -11.19
C GLU A 28 -1.84 16.32 -9.74
N ASN A 29 -2.99 16.88 -9.34
CA ASN A 29 -3.24 17.27 -7.96
C ASN A 29 -3.23 16.06 -7.02
N ILE A 30 -3.89 14.95 -7.41
CA ILE A 30 -3.88 13.70 -6.64
C ILE A 30 -2.46 13.20 -6.39
N LYS A 31 -1.58 13.26 -7.40
CA LYS A 31 -0.17 12.85 -7.25
C LYS A 31 0.60 13.75 -6.29
N ILE A 32 0.42 15.06 -6.41
CA ILE A 32 1.07 16.04 -5.55
C ILE A 32 0.66 15.79 -4.10
N GLU A 33 -0.64 15.69 -3.83
CA GLU A 33 -1.15 15.46 -2.48
C GLU A 33 -0.67 14.11 -1.91
N LEU A 34 -0.75 13.03 -2.71
CA LEU A 34 -0.27 11.71 -2.28
C LEU A 34 1.22 11.72 -1.93
N LYS A 35 2.03 12.44 -2.72
CA LYS A 35 3.47 12.58 -2.46
C LYS A 35 3.71 13.34 -1.16
N GLU A 36 3.07 14.48 -0.97
CA GLU A 36 3.22 15.32 0.23
C GLU A 36 2.80 14.57 1.50
N ILE A 37 1.67 13.87 1.46
CA ILE A 37 1.20 13.02 2.57
C ILE A 37 2.22 11.92 2.86
N SER A 38 2.70 11.23 1.83
CA SER A 38 3.65 10.12 1.98
C SER A 38 4.99 10.58 2.56
N GLU A 39 5.52 11.73 2.12
CA GLU A 39 6.74 12.34 2.64
C GLU A 39 6.57 12.73 4.11
N LYS A 40 5.46 13.37 4.46
CA LYS A 40 5.15 13.74 5.85
C LYS A 40 5.05 12.51 6.76
N LEU A 41 4.36 11.46 6.31
CA LEU A 41 4.24 10.21 7.06
C LEU A 41 5.59 9.51 7.20
N PHE A 42 6.44 9.53 6.17
CA PHE A 42 7.79 8.97 6.24
C PHE A 42 8.69 9.72 7.23
N ASN A 43 8.64 11.05 7.23
CA ASN A 43 9.42 11.87 8.16
C ASN A 43 9.01 11.64 9.62
N LEU A 44 7.72 11.43 9.88
CA LEU A 44 7.20 11.15 11.24
C LEU A 44 7.44 9.70 11.68
N LEU A 45 7.27 8.75 10.76
CA LEU A 45 7.37 7.31 11.00
C LEU A 45 8.29 6.69 9.93
N PRO A 46 9.63 6.75 10.09
CA PRO A 46 10.60 6.40 9.05
C PRO A 46 10.80 4.89 8.84
N ASP A 47 10.00 4.07 9.51
CA ASP A 47 9.99 2.62 9.31
C ASP A 47 9.58 2.29 7.87
N LYS A 48 10.50 1.71 7.11
CA LYS A 48 10.32 1.35 5.70
C LYS A 48 9.50 0.07 5.53
N SER A 49 9.30 -0.70 6.59
CA SER A 49 8.53 -1.94 6.54
C SER A 49 7.02 -1.72 6.57
N ILE A 50 6.57 -0.48 6.79
CA ILE A 50 5.16 -0.10 6.87
C ILE A 50 4.79 0.92 5.80
N ASN A 51 3.62 0.74 5.20
CA ASN A 51 3.08 1.64 4.17
C ASN A 51 2.38 2.86 4.80
N SER A 52 1.95 3.80 3.97
CA SER A 52 1.28 5.04 4.40
C SER A 52 -0.01 4.77 5.19
N GLU A 53 -0.79 3.75 4.82
CA GLU A 53 -2.02 3.38 5.53
C GLU A 53 -1.74 2.88 6.96
N GLU A 54 -0.76 1.99 7.12
CA GLU A 54 -0.35 1.50 8.44
C GLU A 54 0.24 2.62 9.31
N LYS A 55 0.91 3.61 8.69
CA LYS A 55 1.38 4.82 9.40
C LYS A 55 0.22 5.68 9.88
N ILE A 56 -0.79 5.89 9.04
CA ILE A 56 -2.02 6.62 9.42
C ILE A 56 -2.72 5.91 10.58
N GLU A 57 -2.82 4.59 10.56
CA GLU A 57 -3.40 3.83 11.68
C GLU A 57 -2.63 3.97 12.98
N ARG A 58 -1.30 3.94 12.92
CA ARG A 58 -0.48 4.20 14.12
C ARG A 58 -0.77 5.58 14.71
N LEU A 59 -0.98 6.58 13.87
CA LEU A 59 -1.39 7.93 14.31
C LEU A 59 -2.84 7.93 14.82
N ALA A 60 -3.74 7.19 14.18
CA ALA A 60 -5.16 7.10 14.55
C ALA A 60 -5.37 6.47 15.93
N ARG A 61 -4.46 5.59 16.41
CA ARG A 61 -4.48 5.05 17.79
C ARG A 61 -4.39 6.13 18.88
N LEU A 62 -3.96 7.34 18.55
CA LEU A 62 -3.99 8.48 19.47
C LEU A 62 -5.42 8.98 19.75
N ILE A 63 -6.39 8.55 18.92
CA ILE A 63 -7.81 8.87 19.05
C ILE A 63 -8.50 7.64 19.70
N PRO A 64 -8.93 7.72 20.97
CA PRO A 64 -9.39 6.57 21.76
C PRO A 64 -10.56 5.75 21.16
N GLU A 65 -11.40 6.39 20.34
CA GLU A 65 -12.58 5.79 19.70
C GLU A 65 -12.38 5.55 18.19
N SER A 66 -11.13 5.61 17.70
CA SER A 66 -10.80 5.19 16.35
C SER A 66 -11.03 3.68 16.21
N ILE A 67 -12.24 3.29 15.83
CA ILE A 67 -12.61 1.93 15.43
C ILE A 67 -12.21 1.76 13.96
N MET A 68 -10.94 1.98 13.64
CA MET A 68 -10.44 1.61 12.33
C MET A 68 -10.21 0.10 12.33
N GLU A 69 -11.27 -0.66 12.00
CA GLU A 69 -11.14 -2.06 11.64
C GLU A 69 -10.36 -2.15 10.34
N SER A 70 -9.05 -2.38 10.45
CA SER A 70 -8.16 -2.48 9.33
C SER A 70 -7.38 -3.78 9.34
N GLU A 71 -7.05 -4.28 8.14
CA GLU A 71 -6.14 -5.40 7.96
C GLU A 71 -4.72 -5.15 8.50
N PHE A 72 -4.32 -3.88 8.70
CA PHE A 72 -3.00 -3.53 9.24
C PHE A 72 -2.94 -3.57 10.78
N SER A 73 -4.07 -3.69 11.47
CA SER A 73 -4.16 -3.99 12.91
C SER A 73 -3.67 -5.40 13.28
N ARG A 74 -3.45 -6.26 12.27
CA ARG A 74 -2.96 -7.63 12.43
C ARG A 74 -1.52 -7.64 12.96
N THR A 75 -1.25 -8.55 13.91
CA THR A 75 0.11 -8.73 14.47
C THR A 75 1.13 -9.08 13.37
N GLY A 76 2.42 -8.77 13.61
CA GLY A 76 3.49 -9.13 12.67
C GLY A 76 3.53 -10.64 12.33
N ARG A 77 3.12 -11.51 13.27
CA ARG A 77 2.98 -12.95 13.05
C ARG A 77 1.91 -13.27 11.99
N THR A 78 0.77 -12.59 12.04
CA THR A 78 -0.31 -12.76 11.04
C THR A 78 0.13 -12.29 9.66
N LYS A 79 0.79 -11.12 9.56
CA LYS A 79 1.31 -10.60 8.29
C LYS A 79 2.31 -11.57 7.66
N LEU A 80 3.26 -12.06 8.45
CA LEU A 80 4.25 -13.04 7.99
C LEU A 80 3.59 -14.34 7.51
N ASN A 81 2.60 -14.88 8.24
CA ASN A 81 1.91 -16.10 7.83
C ASN A 81 1.14 -15.92 6.52
N ILE A 82 0.56 -14.74 6.26
CA ILE A 82 -0.09 -14.44 4.98
C ILE A 82 0.93 -14.46 3.84
N ILE A 83 2.10 -13.83 4.03
CA ILE A 83 3.19 -13.83 3.04
C ILE A 83 3.65 -15.25 2.75
N ARG A 84 3.94 -16.04 3.80
CA ARG A 84 4.35 -17.45 3.70
C ARG A 84 3.36 -18.27 2.89
N ARG A 85 2.07 -18.20 3.24
CA ARG A 85 1.01 -18.91 2.53
C ARG A 85 0.94 -18.52 1.05
N LYS A 86 1.08 -17.23 0.72
CA LYS A 86 1.12 -16.78 -0.69
C LYS A 86 2.34 -17.33 -1.43
N LEU A 87 3.51 -17.32 -0.80
CA LEU A 87 4.73 -17.87 -1.41
C LEU A 87 4.65 -19.38 -1.58
N ASP A 88 4.10 -20.13 -0.63
CA ASP A 88 3.87 -21.56 -0.76
C ASP A 88 2.89 -21.90 -1.88
N TYR A 89 1.86 -21.08 -2.04
CA TYR A 89 0.89 -21.24 -3.14
C TYR A 89 1.52 -20.96 -4.51
N LEU A 90 2.32 -19.90 -4.64
CA LEU A 90 2.96 -19.51 -5.90
C LEU A 90 4.15 -20.40 -6.27
N VAL A 91 4.89 -20.88 -5.27
CA VAL A 91 6.07 -21.74 -5.43
C VAL A 91 5.91 -22.97 -4.52
N PRO A 92 5.20 -24.01 -4.97
CA PRO A 92 4.87 -25.19 -4.18
C PRO A 92 6.05 -26.18 -4.08
N ASN A 93 7.26 -25.66 -3.84
CA ASN A 93 8.46 -26.47 -3.60
C ASN A 93 8.77 -26.46 -2.08
N PRO A 94 8.71 -27.61 -1.40
CA PRO A 94 8.98 -27.70 0.04
C PRO A 94 10.47 -27.61 0.40
N ASN A 95 11.37 -27.77 -0.58
CA ASN A 95 12.81 -27.70 -0.36
C ASN A 95 13.36 -26.27 -0.41
N LEU A 96 12.53 -25.30 -0.82
CA LEU A 96 12.90 -23.88 -0.85
C LEU A 96 12.35 -23.17 0.38
N ASN A 97 13.20 -22.38 1.03
CA ASN A 97 12.78 -21.43 2.05
C ASN A 97 12.11 -20.20 1.42
N TYR A 98 11.46 -19.36 2.24
CA TYR A 98 10.66 -18.23 1.73
C TYR A 98 11.48 -17.17 0.98
N PHE A 99 12.76 -16.98 1.30
CA PHE A 99 13.64 -16.09 0.54
C PHE A 99 14.00 -16.69 -0.81
N GLU A 100 14.37 -17.98 -0.83
CA GLU A 100 14.65 -18.71 -2.08
C GLU A 100 13.44 -18.77 -3.00
N LYS A 101 12.22 -18.84 -2.46
CA LYS A 101 10.98 -18.73 -3.24
C LYS A 101 10.82 -17.36 -3.89
N ILE A 102 11.22 -16.28 -3.22
CA ILE A 102 11.25 -14.94 -3.81
C ILE A 102 12.30 -14.88 -4.91
N ASP A 103 13.52 -15.36 -4.66
CA ASP A 103 14.59 -15.39 -5.64
C ASP A 103 14.21 -16.21 -6.88
N TYR A 104 13.48 -17.31 -6.68
CA TYR A 104 12.91 -18.09 -7.77
C TYR A 104 11.92 -17.28 -8.62
N LEU A 105 10.98 -16.55 -7.99
CA LEU A 105 10.05 -15.67 -8.72
C LEU A 105 10.78 -14.55 -9.48
N VAL A 106 11.83 -13.98 -8.89
CA VAL A 106 12.70 -12.98 -9.54
C VAL A 106 13.42 -13.59 -10.74
N SER A 107 13.93 -14.82 -10.62
CA SER A 107 14.60 -15.52 -11.73
C SER A 107 13.66 -15.77 -12.91
N ILE A 108 12.38 -16.05 -12.66
CA ILE A 108 11.37 -16.17 -13.72
C ILE A 108 11.25 -14.84 -14.48
N ALA A 109 11.10 -13.72 -13.76
CA ALA A 109 11.04 -12.40 -14.40
C ALA A 109 12.32 -12.07 -15.18
N ASN A 110 13.49 -12.42 -14.63
CA ASN A 110 14.78 -12.22 -15.31
C ASN A 110 14.90 -13.03 -16.61
N ASN A 111 14.36 -14.25 -16.63
CA ASN A 111 14.37 -15.09 -17.83
C ASN A 111 13.37 -14.61 -18.88
N LEU A 112 12.23 -14.05 -18.46
CA LEU A 112 11.22 -13.53 -19.38
C LEU A 112 11.65 -12.23 -20.06
N VAL A 113 12.36 -11.36 -19.34
CA VAL A 113 12.84 -10.07 -19.87
C VAL A 113 14.31 -9.87 -19.49
N PRO A 114 15.26 -10.50 -20.20
CA PRO A 114 16.67 -10.46 -19.83
C PRO A 114 17.31 -9.08 -19.98
N ASP A 115 16.84 -8.28 -20.94
CA ASP A 115 17.49 -7.04 -21.37
C ASP A 115 17.28 -5.83 -20.44
N LYS A 116 16.37 -5.94 -19.46
CA LYS A 116 16.15 -4.90 -18.45
C LYS A 116 16.93 -5.20 -17.19
N GLU A 117 17.47 -4.20 -16.53
CA GLU A 117 18.24 -4.39 -15.29
C GLU A 117 17.33 -4.40 -14.05
N LYS A 118 16.36 -3.48 -14.00
CA LYS A 118 15.46 -3.35 -12.85
C LYS A 118 14.28 -4.29 -12.97
N LEU A 119 13.97 -4.99 -11.88
CA LEU A 119 12.83 -5.90 -11.82
C LEU A 119 11.49 -5.21 -12.17
N ILE A 120 11.32 -3.94 -11.76
CA ILE A 120 10.10 -3.20 -12.09
C ILE A 120 9.91 -3.09 -13.60
N GLU A 121 10.95 -2.72 -14.35
CA GLU A 121 10.95 -2.57 -15.81
C GLU A 121 10.60 -3.90 -16.49
N LYS A 122 11.13 -5.02 -15.98
CA LYS A 122 10.77 -6.37 -16.45
C LYS A 122 9.28 -6.65 -16.28
N LEU A 123 8.70 -6.29 -15.13
CA LEU A 123 7.27 -6.49 -14.86
C LEU A 123 6.37 -5.58 -15.70
N GLU A 124 6.85 -4.40 -16.08
CA GLU A 124 6.12 -3.50 -17.02
C GLU A 124 6.02 -4.14 -18.41
N GLU A 125 7.10 -4.76 -18.87
CA GLU A 125 7.22 -5.37 -20.20
C GLU A 125 6.45 -6.69 -20.34
N ILE A 126 6.36 -7.49 -19.27
CA ILE A 126 5.59 -8.76 -19.24
C ILE A 126 4.07 -8.51 -19.33
N ASP A 127 3.64 -7.24 -19.31
CA ASP A 127 2.25 -6.80 -19.39
C ASP A 127 1.37 -7.44 -18.30
N ASP A 128 1.70 -7.14 -17.04
CA ASP A 128 0.74 -7.28 -15.95
C ASP A 128 -0.39 -6.26 -16.16
N PHE A 129 -1.43 -6.65 -16.91
CA PHE A 129 -2.68 -5.90 -17.14
C PHE A 129 -3.37 -5.39 -15.85
N ARG A 130 -2.86 -5.68 -14.65
CA ARG A 130 -3.23 -4.94 -13.42
C ARG A 130 -2.74 -3.48 -13.43
N ARG A 131 -1.95 -3.06 -14.42
CA ARG A 131 -1.52 -1.66 -14.60
C ARG A 131 -2.60 -0.74 -15.16
N THR A 132 -3.67 -1.24 -15.77
CA THR A 132 -4.78 -0.37 -16.24
C THR A 132 -5.70 0.13 -15.12
N ASP A 133 -5.58 -0.37 -13.89
CA ASP A 133 -6.37 0.11 -12.74
C ASP A 133 -5.63 1.15 -11.86
N ASN A 134 -4.35 1.41 -12.11
CA ASN A 134 -3.52 2.38 -11.35
C ASN A 134 -3.19 3.66 -12.15
N GLY A 135 -4.07 4.06 -13.07
CA GLY A 135 -4.18 5.45 -13.53
C GLY A 135 -3.06 6.03 -14.39
N ARG A 136 -2.26 5.24 -15.13
CA ARG A 136 -1.43 5.82 -16.21
C ARG A 136 -2.19 5.82 -17.53
N LEU A 137 -2.77 6.98 -17.85
CA LEU A 137 -3.19 7.32 -19.21
C LEU A 137 -1.96 7.23 -20.14
N PHE A 138 -2.07 6.38 -21.17
CA PHE A 138 -1.21 6.48 -22.34
C PHE A 138 -1.46 7.84 -22.99
N VAL A 139 -0.42 8.64 -23.14
CA VAL A 139 -0.46 9.73 -24.12
C VAL A 139 -0.29 9.06 -25.47
N SER A 140 -1.35 9.08 -26.26
CA SER A 140 -1.30 8.72 -27.67
C SER A 140 -0.33 9.68 -28.37
N GLU A 141 0.85 9.19 -28.76
CA GLU A 141 1.58 9.80 -29.87
C GLU A 141 0.82 9.49 -31.14
N GLU A 142 -0.07 10.40 -31.56
CA GLU A 142 -0.35 10.57 -32.98
C GLU A 142 -0.48 12.06 -33.32
N SER A 143 0.31 12.45 -34.32
CA SER A 143 0.10 13.56 -35.26
C SER A 143 0.82 14.89 -34.98
N LYS A 144 2.12 14.96 -35.27
CA LYS A 144 2.67 15.58 -36.52
C LYS A 144 4.19 15.61 -36.54
#